data_AF-A0AAJ1KE12-F1
#
_entry.id   AF-A0AAJ1KE12-F1
#
_cell.length_a   1.000
_cell.length_b   1.000
_cell.length_c   1.000
_cell.angle_alpha   90.00
_cell.angle_beta   90.00
_cell.angle_gamma   90.00
#
_symmetry.space_group_name_H-M   'P 1'
#
loop_
_entity.id
_entity.type
_entity.pdbx_description
1 polymer ?
#
loop_
_entity_poly.entity_id
_entity_poly.type
_entity_poly.pdbx_seq_one_letter_code
_entity_poly.pdbx_strand_id
1 'polypeptide(L)' 'MSSIRDLSYEHQMVVEAMKSQLIIALVRRLGNKVEMPVAEIDSTGSSNLAMKAVDGVFTFEVVDKKR' A
#
# COMPACT_ATOMS: atom_id res chain seq x y z
N MET A 1 0.40 0.40 -18.21
CA MET A 1 0.60 1.00 -16.89
C MET A 1 2.06 1.33 -16.76
N SER A 2 2.42 2.58 -16.47
CA SER A 2 3.81 2.95 -16.20
C SER A 2 4.26 2.32 -14.88
N SER A 3 5.42 1.66 -14.89
CA SER A 3 6.00 1.07 -13.69
C SER A 3 6.50 2.19 -12.77
N ILE A 4 6.54 1.95 -11.46
CA ILE A 4 7.18 2.88 -10.51
C ILE A 4 8.66 3.12 -10.86
N ARG A 5 9.28 2.14 -11.55
CA ARG A 5 10.66 2.21 -12.05
C ARG A 5 10.82 3.18 -13.21
N ASP A 6 9.73 3.57 -13.86
CA ASP A 6 9.73 4.54 -14.97
C ASP A 6 9.59 5.99 -14.46
N LEU A 7 9.40 6.17 -13.15
CA LEU A 7 9.34 7.49 -12.51
C LEU A 7 10.74 8.03 -12.22
N SER A 8 10.89 9.37 -12.25
CA SER A 8 12.11 10.03 -11.76
C SER A 8 12.37 9.72 -10.28
N TYR A 9 13.63 9.84 -9.87
CA TYR A 9 14.06 9.57 -8.49
C TYR A 9 13.24 10.34 -7.45
N GLU A 10 12.99 11.63 -7.69
CA GLU A 10 12.16 12.47 -6.81
C GLU A 10 10.74 11.92 -6.64
N HIS A 11 10.12 11.46 -7.73
CA HIS A 11 8.79 10.86 -7.66
C HIS A 11 8.79 9.52 -6.91
N GLN A 12 9.84 8.71 -7.05
CA GLN A 12 9.97 7.48 -6.27
C GLN A 12 10.08 7.77 -4.77
N MET A 13 10.86 8.78 -4.38
CA MET A 13 10.99 9.22 -2.98
C MET A 13 9.64 9.67 -2.41
N VAL A 14 8.86 10.45 -3.17
CA VAL A 14 7.53 10.89 -2.76
C VAL A 14 6.59 9.69 -2.55
N VAL A 15 6.64 8.69 -3.44
CA VAL A 15 5.81 7.49 -3.29
C VAL A 15 6.20 6.67 -2.06
N GLU A 16 7.50 6.49 -1.79
CA GLU A 16 7.96 5.77 -0.59
C GLU A 16 7.60 6.51 0.71
N ALA A 17 7.70 7.84 0.71
CA ALA A 17 7.25 8.66 1.84
C ALA A 17 5.73 8.51 2.07
N MET A 18 4.94 8.55 1.00
CA MET A 18 3.49 8.35 1.06
C MET A 18 3.12 6.96 1.58
N LYS A 19 3.77 5.89 1.10
CA LYS A 19 3.55 4.52 1.60
C LYS A 19 3.78 4.43 3.10
N SER A 20 4.87 5.02 3.59
CA SER A 20 5.20 5.04 5.03
C SER A 20 4.11 5.74 5.85
N GLN A 21 3.63 6.91 5.38
CA GLN A 21 2.54 7.64 6.03
C GLN A 21 1.23 6.83 6.06
N LEU A 22 0.91 6.13 4.98
CA LEU A 22 -0.28 5.27 4.90
C LEU A 22 -0.20 4.10 5.88
N ILE A 23 0.94 3.41 5.96
CA ILE A 23 1.16 2.31 6.91
C ILE A 23 0.99 2.82 8.34
N ILE A 24 1.58 3.97 8.69
CA ILE A 24 1.41 4.58 10.02
C ILE A 24 -0.07 4.83 10.32
N ALA A 25 -0.82 5.39 9.36
CA ALA A 25 -2.25 5.66 9.54
C ALA A 25 -3.07 4.37 9.75
N LEU A 26 -2.73 3.28 9.06
CA LEU A 26 -3.38 1.98 9.22
C LEU A 26 -3.05 1.34 10.57
N VAL A 27 -1.78 1.35 10.99
CA VAL A 27 -1.36 0.81 12.30
C VAL A 27 -2.01 1.59 13.45
N ARG A 28 -2.15 2.92 13.32
CA ARG A 28 -2.91 3.73 14.30
C ARG A 28 -4.37 3.30 14.40
N ARG A 29 -5.02 3.04 13.27
CA ARG A 29 -6.41 2.53 13.24
C ARG A 29 -6.57 1.16 13.90
N LEU A 30 -5.51 0.35 13.89
CA LEU A 30 -5.48 -0.98 14.50
C LEU A 30 -5.03 -0.97 15.97
N GLY A 31 -4.90 0.20 16.61
CA GLY A 31 -4.54 0.32 18.03
C GLY A 31 -3.07 0.62 18.30
N ASN A 32 -2.36 1.23 17.34
CA ASN A 32 -0.95 1.69 17.42
C ASN A 32 0.14 0.60 17.39
N LYS A 33 -0.21 -0.67 17.55
CA LYS A 33 0.71 -1.80 17.41
C LYS A 33 0.00 -2.94 16.68
N VAL A 34 0.68 -3.52 15.70
CA VAL A 34 0.21 -4.71 14.97
C VAL A 34 1.35 -5.71 14.94
N GLU A 35 1.03 -6.97 15.21
CA GLU A 35 1.93 -8.10 15.01
C GLU A 35 1.42 -8.88 13.81
N MET A 36 2.28 -9.09 12.82
CA MET A 36 1.94 -9.74 11.55
C MET A 36 2.97 -10.84 11.26
N PRO A 37 2.54 -12.10 11.08
CA PRO A 37 3.44 -13.16 10.67
C PRO A 37 4.06 -12.88 9.31
N VAL A 38 5.35 -13.17 9.13
CA VAL A 38 6.02 -13.01 7.83
C VAL A 38 5.29 -13.79 6.71
N ALA A 39 4.78 -14.98 7.03
CA ALA A 39 4.01 -15.81 6.11
C ALA A 39 2.74 -15.12 5.56
N GLU A 40 2.14 -14.19 6.33
CA GLU A 40 1.00 -13.40 5.87
C GLU A 40 1.43 -12.45 4.75
N ILE A 41 2.58 -11.78 4.89
CA ILE A 41 3.15 -10.89 3.87
C ILE A 41 3.49 -11.69 2.61
N ASP A 42 4.14 -12.84 2.76
CA ASP A 42 4.52 -13.69 1.62
C ASP A 42 3.30 -14.17 0.82
N SER A 43 2.18 -14.43 1.52
CA SER A 43 0.93 -14.85 0.89
C SER A 43 0.28 -13.78 0.00
N THR A 44 0.66 -12.51 0.13
CA THR A 44 0.10 -11.41 -0.68
C THR A 44 0.53 -11.43 -2.15
N GLY A 45 1.44 -12.33 -2.54
CA GLY A 45 1.92 -12.45 -3.92
C GLY A 45 0.83 -12.63 -4.97
N SER A 46 -0.33 -13.21 -4.62
CA SER A 46 -1.49 -13.38 -5.50
C SER A 46 -2.45 -12.20 -5.55
N SER A 47 -2.23 -11.16 -4.73
CA SER A 47 -3.17 -10.05 -4.58
C SER A 47 -2.50 -8.71 -4.93
N ASN A 48 -3.30 -7.75 -5.34
CA ASN A 48 -2.93 -6.34 -5.45
C ASN A 48 -3.72 -5.54 -4.42
N LEU A 49 -3.12 -4.46 -3.93
CA LEU A 49 -3.85 -3.44 -3.16
C LEU A 49 -4.32 -2.35 -4.13
N ALA A 50 -5.61 -2.36 -4.45
CA ALA A 50 -6.26 -1.26 -5.16
C ALA A 50 -6.50 -0.09 -4.20
N MET A 51 -6.32 1.12 -4.71
CA MET A 51 -6.48 2.35 -3.95
C MET A 51 -7.24 3.38 -4.78
N LYS A 52 -8.21 4.05 -4.15
CA LYS A 52 -8.94 5.19 -4.72
C LYS A 52 -8.95 6.33 -3.72
N ALA A 53 -8.83 7.57 -4.20
CA ALA A 53 -9.05 8.77 -3.39
C ALA A 53 -10.26 9.53 -3.95
N VAL A 54 -11.28 9.75 -3.11
CA VAL A 54 -12.49 10.52 -3.46
C VAL A 54 -12.85 11.39 -2.27
N ASP A 55 -13.12 12.68 -2.51
CA ASP A 55 -13.58 13.62 -1.48
C ASP A 55 -12.70 13.64 -0.21
N GLY A 56 -11.38 13.56 -0.39
CA GLY A 56 -10.41 13.55 0.72
C GLY A 56 -10.32 12.22 1.48
N VAL A 57 -10.99 11.17 1.01
CA VAL A 57 -11.00 9.84 1.62
C VAL A 57 -10.27 8.85 0.72
N PHE A 58 -9.28 8.17 1.30
CA PHE A 58 -8.66 7.00 0.68
C PHE A 58 -9.47 5.73 0.98
N THR A 59 -9.84 5.02 -0.06
CA THR A 59 -10.42 3.67 0.00
C THR A 59 -9.37 2.67 -0.49
N PHE A 60 -9.18 1.59 0.27
CA PHE A 60 -8.25 0.51 -0.05
C PHE A 60 -9.03 -0.79 -0.20
N GLU A 61 -8.74 -1.56 -1.24
CA GLU A 61 -9.38 -2.83 -1.54
C GLU A 61 -8.31 -3.85 -1.95
N VAL A 62 -8.37 -5.05 -1.39
CA VAL A 62 -7.53 -6.16 -1.84
C VAL A 62 -8.22 -6.83 -3.02
N VAL A 63 -7.53 -6.91 -4.14
CA VAL A 63 -8.05 -7.54 -5.37
C VAL A 63 -7.13 -8.67 -5.82
N ASP A 64 -7.70 -9.77 -6.29
CA ASP A 64 -6.89 -10.87 -6.82
C ASP A 64 -6.22 -10.47 -8.14
N LYS A 65 -4.96 -10.88 -8.31
CA LYS A 65 -4.29 -10.83 -9.61
C LYS A 65 -4.99 -11.85 -10.51
N LYS A 66 -5.82 -11.39 -11.46
CA LYS A 66 -6.31 -12.27 -12.52
C LYS A 66 -5.12 -12.93 -13.21
N ARG A 67 -5.14 -14.27 -13.29
CA ARG A 67 -4.20 -15.07 -14.08
C ARG A 67 -4.27 -14.71 -15.55
#